data_AF-A0A1H0R571-F1
#
_entry.id   AF-A0A1H0R571-F1
#
_cell.length_a   1.000
_cell.length_b   1.000
_cell.length_c   1.000
_cell.angle_alpha   90.00
_cell.angle_beta   90.00
_cell.angle_gamma   90.00
#
_symmetry.space_group_name_H-M   'P 1'
#
loop_
_entity.id
_entity.type
_entity.pdbx_description
1 polymer ?
#
loop_
_entity_poly.entity_id
_entity_poly.type
_entity_poly.pdbx_seq_one_letter_code
_entity_poly.pdbx_strand_id
1 'polypeptide(L)'
;MLRMGKWKAPSLQLIQSQLEQFSEEQKEIIHKVVISCIDRGLHDLLFGLQEAHELGDKIEMFVDDVNLAEVSDGLHGELFTEDGWYHRFSKYGMQDEG
;
A
#
# COMPACT_ATOMS: atom_id res chain seq x y z
N MET A 1 8.21 1.97 11.71
CA MET A 1 9.56 2.57 11.66
C MET A 1 9.65 3.95 12.32
N LEU A 2 8.67 4.86 12.15
CA LEU A 2 8.66 6.15 12.85
C LEU A 2 8.53 5.99 14.39
N ARG A 3 7.70 5.04 14.86
CA ARG A 3 7.57 4.73 16.30
C ARG A 3 8.87 4.34 17.03
N MET A 4 9.95 4.05 16.31
CA MET A 4 11.23 3.64 16.90
C MET A 4 12.14 4.82 17.29
N GLY A 5 11.79 6.06 16.94
CA GLY A 5 12.53 7.26 17.38
C GLY A 5 13.92 7.46 16.75
N LYS A 6 14.24 6.80 15.64
CA LYS A 6 15.60 6.80 15.06
C LYS A 6 15.83 7.82 13.95
N TRP A 7 14.81 8.57 13.54
CA TRP A 7 14.91 9.48 12.38
C TRP A 7 15.49 10.83 12.78
N LYS A 8 16.40 11.35 11.94
CA LYS A 8 17.13 12.61 12.16
C LYS A 8 16.60 13.80 11.35
N ALA A 9 15.73 13.56 10.37
CA ALA A 9 15.14 14.64 9.57
C ALA A 9 14.17 15.46 10.43
N PRO A 10 14.23 16.81 10.45
CA PRO A 10 13.42 17.64 11.35
C PRO A 10 11.91 17.40 11.24
N SER A 11 11.40 17.23 10.02
CA SER A 11 9.99 16.92 9.77
C SER A 11 9.56 15.59 10.40
N LEU A 12 10.44 14.60 10.40
CA LEU A 12 10.19 13.29 11.01
C LEU A 12 10.40 13.31 12.53
N GLN A 13 11.31 14.13 13.04
CA GLN A 13 11.52 14.31 14.47
C GLN A 13 10.29 14.89 15.17
N LEU A 14 9.62 15.86 14.55
CA LEU A 14 8.36 16.39 15.07
C LEU A 14 7.32 15.27 15.21
N ILE A 15 7.08 14.52 14.15
CA ILE A 15 6.09 13.43 14.14
C ILE A 15 6.46 12.35 15.16
N GLN A 16 7.75 12.00 15.30
CA GLN A 16 8.21 11.04 16.31
C GLN A 16 7.92 11.53 17.74
N SER A 17 8.24 12.79 18.06
CA SER A 17 7.98 13.35 19.38
C SER A 17 6.49 13.39 19.73
N GLN A 18 5.62 13.62 18.74
CA GLN A 18 4.18 13.54 18.92
C GLN A 18 3.71 12.11 19.15
N LEU A 19 4.23 11.15 18.37
CA LEU A 19 3.94 9.73 18.56
C LEU A 19 4.42 9.19 19.92
N GLU A 20 5.50 9.71 20.48
CA GLU A 20 6.00 9.31 21.81
C GLU A 20 4.99 9.56 22.94
N GLN A 21 4.10 10.55 22.77
CA GLN A 21 3.06 10.88 23.76
C GLN A 21 1.89 9.90 23.78
N PHE A 22 1.81 9.01 22.80
CA PHE A 22 0.67 8.11 22.60
C PHE A 22 0.94 6.79 23.34
N SER A 23 -0.11 6.12 23.81
CA SER A 23 0.00 4.77 24.35
C SER A 23 0.37 3.77 23.25
N GLU A 24 0.90 2.60 23.63
CA GLU A 24 1.21 1.55 22.66
C GLU A 24 -0.03 1.07 21.90
N GLU A 25 -1.20 1.02 22.55
CA GLU A 25 -2.47 0.71 21.91
C GLU A 25 -2.85 1.75 20.84
N GLN A 26 -2.73 3.05 21.16
CA GLN A 26 -2.99 4.12 20.20
C GLN A 26 -1.99 4.09 19.03
N LYS A 27 -0.71 3.82 19.30
CA LYS A 27 0.31 3.65 18.25
C LYS A 27 -0.01 2.49 17.33
N GLU A 28 -0.55 1.39 17.86
CA GLU A 28 -0.95 0.24 17.05
C GLU A 28 -2.18 0.54 16.20
N ILE A 29 -3.17 1.26 16.73
CA ILE A 29 -4.32 1.73 15.95
C ILE A 29 -3.85 2.63 14.80
N ILE A 30 -2.99 3.60 15.07
CA ILE A 30 -2.41 4.48 14.04
C ILE A 30 -1.66 3.67 13.00
N HIS A 31 -0.88 2.69 13.43
CA HIS A 31 -0.15 1.80 12.53
C HIS A 31 -1.10 1.08 11.57
N LYS A 32 -2.18 0.47 12.09
CA LYS A 32 -3.22 -0.18 11.27
C LYS A 32 -3.89 0.78 10.30
N VAL A 33 -4.23 1.99 10.74
CA VAL A 33 -4.83 3.02 9.87
C VAL A 33 -3.88 3.39 8.73
N VAL A 34 -2.60 3.62 9.03
CA VAL A 34 -1.61 3.99 8.00
C VAL A 34 -1.45 2.86 6.96
N ILE A 35 -1.36 1.61 7.41
CA ILE A 35 -1.29 0.46 6.49
C ILE A 35 -2.55 0.39 5.63
N SER A 36 -3.75 0.48 6.23
CA SER A 36 -5.02 0.45 5.50
C SER A 36 -5.13 1.59 4.47
N CYS A 37 -4.66 2.80 4.78
CA CYS A 37 -4.63 3.91 3.82
C CYS A 37 -3.70 3.63 2.63
N ILE A 38 -2.52 3.04 2.88
CA ILE A 38 -1.57 2.70 1.81
C ILE A 38 -2.14 1.59 0.93
N ASP A 39 -2.64 0.53 1.55
CA ASP A 39 -3.23 -0.63 0.87
C ASP A 39 -4.42 -0.20 -0.01
N ARG A 40 -5.30 0.64 0.55
CA ARG A 40 -6.44 1.18 -0.21
C ARG A 40 -5.99 2.10 -1.33
N GLY A 41 -5.00 2.96 -1.10
CA GLY A 41 -4.46 3.85 -2.13
C GLY A 41 -3.83 3.09 -3.30
N LEU A 42 -3.11 1.99 -3.02
CA LEU A 42 -2.55 1.11 -4.05
C LEU A 42 -3.66 0.41 -4.84
N HIS A 43 -4.66 -0.11 -4.14
CA HIS A 43 -5.83 -0.71 -4.78
C HIS A 43 -6.52 0.27 -5.74
N ASP A 44 -6.87 1.47 -5.25
CA ASP A 44 -7.59 2.46 -6.04
C ASP A 44 -6.75 2.98 -7.22
N LEU A 45 -5.42 3.07 -7.05
CA LEU A 45 -4.50 3.39 -8.14
C LEU A 45 -4.54 2.32 -9.25
N LEU A 46 -4.38 1.05 -8.89
CA LEU A 46 -4.36 -0.05 -9.86
C LEU A 46 -5.73 -0.21 -10.55
N PHE A 47 -6.81 -0.03 -9.80
CA PHE A 47 -8.16 -0.02 -10.35
C PHE A 47 -8.33 1.11 -11.36
N GLY A 48 -7.91 2.34 -11.02
CA GLY A 48 -8.01 3.48 -11.94
C GLY A 48 -7.17 3.32 -13.20
N LEU A 49 -5.99 2.69 -13.11
CA LEU A 49 -5.15 2.39 -14.28
C LEU A 49 -5.80 1.37 -15.21
N GLN A 50 -6.49 0.36 -14.63
CA GLN A 50 -7.26 -0.60 -15.41
C GLN A 50 -8.47 0.06 -16.07
N GLU A 51 -9.26 0.85 -15.33
CA GLU A 51 -10.43 1.53 -15.91
C GLU A 51 -10.02 2.50 -17.02
N ALA A 52 -8.90 3.22 -16.86
CA ALA A 52 -8.39 4.09 -17.92
C ALA A 52 -8.14 3.30 -19.22
N HIS A 53 -7.50 2.12 -19.14
CA HIS A 53 -7.31 1.26 -20.30
C HIS A 53 -8.64 0.81 -20.91
N GLU A 54 -9.57 0.30 -20.09
CA GLU A 54 -10.86 -0.23 -20.53
C GLU A 54 -11.78 0.85 -21.16
N LEU A 55 -11.70 2.08 -20.66
CA LEU A 55 -12.45 3.24 -21.19
C LEU A 55 -11.82 3.82 -22.47
N GLY A 56 -10.67 3.31 -22.90
CA GLY A 56 -9.95 3.78 -24.08
C GLY A 56 -9.13 5.04 -23.84
N ASP A 57 -8.87 5.40 -22.58
CA ASP A 57 -7.84 6.37 -22.24
C ASP A 57 -6.47 5.76 -22.54
N LYS A 58 -5.52 6.59 -23.01
CA LYS A 58 -4.22 6.14 -23.54
C LYS A 58 -3.19 5.77 -22.46
N ILE A 59 -3.62 5.11 -21.39
CA ILE A 59 -2.75 4.64 -20.32
C ILE A 59 -2.65 3.12 -20.44
N GLU A 60 -1.44 2.63 -20.67
CA GLU A 60 -1.12 1.21 -20.78
C GLU A 60 0.06 0.89 -19.86
N MET A 61 0.02 -0.29 -19.23
CA MET A 61 1.08 -0.76 -18.35
C MET A 61 1.66 -2.04 -18.91
N PHE A 62 2.98 -2.04 -19.16
CA PHE A 62 3.69 -3.19 -19.70
C PHE A 62 4.74 -3.72 -18.73
N VAL A 63 4.82 -5.04 -18.62
CA VAL A 63 5.92 -5.77 -17.96
C VAL A 63 6.37 -6.86 -18.91
N ASP A 64 7.67 -6.90 -19.22
CA ASP A 64 8.25 -7.87 -20.17
C ASP A 64 7.47 -7.94 -21.50
N ASP A 65 7.14 -6.76 -22.06
CA ASP A 65 6.35 -6.56 -23.29
C ASP A 65 4.91 -7.10 -23.25
N VAL A 66 4.40 -7.46 -22.07
CA VAL A 66 3.01 -7.88 -21.85
C VAL A 66 2.20 -6.73 -21.27
N ASN A 67 1.10 -6.36 -21.93
CA ASN A 67 0.14 -5.41 -21.38
C ASN A 67 -0.61 -6.08 -20.21
N LEU A 68 -0.42 -5.56 -19.00
CA LEU A 68 -0.98 -6.15 -17.80
C LEU A 68 -2.51 -6.11 -17.76
N ALA A 69 -3.13 -5.11 -18.39
CA ALA A 69 -4.58 -4.99 -18.44
C ALA A 69 -5.24 -6.06 -19.33
N GLU A 70 -4.50 -6.65 -20.27
CA GLU A 70 -5.00 -7.70 -21.17
C GLU A 70 -4.91 -9.11 -20.56
N VAL A 71 -4.04 -9.30 -19.56
CA VAL A 71 -3.72 -10.63 -19.00
C VAL A 71 -4.17 -10.80 -17.55
N SER A 72 -4.56 -9.72 -16.87
CA SER A 72 -5.05 -9.78 -15.51
C SER A 72 -6.59 -9.78 -15.50
N ASP A 73 -7.18 -10.63 -14.67
CA ASP A 73 -8.63 -10.60 -14.37
C ASP A 73 -9.02 -9.38 -13.50
N GLY A 74 -8.01 -8.62 -13.05
CA GLY A 74 -8.17 -7.37 -12.33
C GLY A 74 -6.86 -6.95 -11.65
N LEU A 75 -6.22 -5.88 -12.12
CA LEU A 75 -4.91 -5.42 -11.63
C LEU A 75 -4.90 -5.15 -10.13
N HIS A 76 -6.00 -4.61 -9.60
CA HIS A 76 -6.18 -4.32 -8.19
C HIS A 76 -6.34 -5.59 -7.34
N GLY A 77 -6.86 -6.68 -7.93
CA GLY A 77 -7.01 -8.00 -7.29
C GLY A 77 -5.68 -8.72 -7.08
N GLU A 78 -4.69 -8.47 -7.95
CA GLU A 78 -3.33 -9.03 -7.85
C GLU A 78 -2.61 -8.65 -6.56
N LEU A 79 -3.06 -7.61 -5.84
CA LEU A 79 -2.49 -7.27 -4.54
C LEU A 79 -2.65 -8.42 -3.53
N PHE A 80 -3.73 -9.18 -3.63
CA PHE A 80 -4.17 -10.15 -2.62
C PHE A 80 -3.82 -11.61 -2.93
N THR A 81 -3.29 -11.91 -4.12
CA THR A 81 -2.96 -13.29 -4.53
C THR A 81 -1.74 -13.82 -3.76
N GLU A 82 -1.53 -15.14 -3.77
CA GLU A 82 -0.37 -15.78 -3.11
C GLU A 82 0.98 -15.31 -3.72
N ASP A 83 0.97 -14.95 -5.00
CA ASP A 83 2.10 -14.32 -5.70
C ASP A 83 1.98 -12.79 -5.79
N GLY A 84 1.06 -12.22 -5.01
CA GLY A 84 0.67 -10.82 -5.01
C GLY A 84 1.53 -9.94 -4.11
N TRP A 85 1.26 -8.63 -4.16
CA TRP A 85 2.06 -7.61 -3.45
C TRP A 85 2.12 -7.83 -1.95
N TYR A 86 0.98 -8.15 -1.31
CA TYR A 86 0.95 -8.31 0.14
C TYR A 86 1.84 -9.46 0.61
N HIS A 87 1.80 -10.60 -0.08
CA HIS A 87 2.56 -11.78 0.30
C HIS A 87 4.05 -11.65 -0.03
N ARG A 88 4.41 -11.00 -1.15
CA ARG A 88 5.81 -10.93 -1.61
C ARG A 88 6.61 -9.74 -1.11
N PHE A 89 5.97 -8.58 -0.96
CA PHE A 89 6.68 -7.30 -0.80
C PHE A 89 6.24 -6.51 0.42
N SER A 90 4.99 -6.65 0.87
CA SER A 90 4.52 -5.91 2.03
C SER A 90 4.98 -6.56 3.33
N LYS A 91 5.86 -5.87 4.06
CA LYS A 91 6.25 -6.28 5.42
C LYS A 91 5.10 -6.18 6.44
N TYR A 92 4.05 -5.44 6.10
CA TYR A 92 2.97 -5.07 7.02
C TYR A 92 1.57 -5.42 6.49
N GLY A 93 1.48 -5.94 5.26
CA GLY A 93 0.24 -6.34 4.59
C GLY A 93 -0.16 -7.78 4.94
N MET A 94 -1.41 -8.12 4.63
CA MET A 94 -2.15 -9.33 5.06
C MET A 94 -1.74 -9.80 6.47
N GLN A 95 -2.16 -9.05 7.49
CA GLN A 95 -2.30 -9.65 8.82
C GLN A 95 -3.54 -10.54 8.76
N ASP A 96 -3.36 -11.85 8.93
CA ASP A 96 -4.45 -12.81 9.06
C ASP A 96 -5.54 -12.24 9.98
N GLU A 97 -6.74 -12.06 9.45
CA GLU A 97 -7.95 -12.00 10.27
C GLU A 97 -8.14 -13.40 10.86
N GLY A 98 -7.61 -13.60 12.07
CA GLY A 98 -8.00 -14.72 12.92
C GLY A 98 -9.44 -14.61 13.38
#